data_AF-A0A014PUB6-F1
#
_entry.id   AF-A0A014PUB6-F1
#
_cell.length_a   1.000
_cell.length_b   1.000
_cell.length_c   1.000
_cell.angle_alpha   90.00
_cell.angle_beta   90.00
_cell.angle_gamma   90.00
#
_symmetry.space_group_name_H-M   'P 1'
#
loop_
_entity.id
_entity.type
_entity.pdbx_description
1 polymer ?
#
loop_
_entity_poly.entity_id
_entity_poly.type
_entity_poly.pdbx_seq_one_letter_code
_entity_poly.pdbx_strand_id
1 'polypeptide(L)'
;MNLHEAAIKLLEASPEPLAVLESFAERITPASWSGSLASIMQARARAISTLSKHERRDIAENAKIVCEKMSQWVEHQKEREHREDSEREQRFE
;
A
#
# COMPACT_ATOMS: atom_id res chain seq x y z
N MET A 1 8.65 -7.45 -2.61
CA MET A 1 7.36 -7.79 -3.24
C MET A 1 7.34 -7.09 -4.58
N ASN A 2 7.18 -7.82 -5.69
CA ASN A 2 7.13 -7.24 -7.04
C ASN A 2 5.73 -7.46 -7.63
N LEU A 3 5.28 -6.56 -8.51
CA LEU A 3 4.04 -6.73 -9.25
C LEU A 3 4.20 -7.83 -10.30
N HIS A 4 3.20 -8.69 -10.44
CA HIS A 4 3.17 -9.71 -11.47
C HIS A 4 2.80 -9.08 -12.82
N GLU A 5 3.40 -9.54 -13.92
CA GLU A 5 3.17 -8.99 -15.27
C GLU A 5 1.67 -8.99 -15.65
N ALA A 6 0.94 -10.05 -15.28
CA ALA A 6 -0.51 -10.12 -15.49
C ALA A 6 -1.30 -8.99 -14.81
N ALA A 7 -0.87 -8.51 -13.65
CA ALA A 7 -1.51 -7.39 -12.96
C ALA A 7 -1.27 -6.06 -13.70
N ILE A 8 -0.07 -5.90 -14.28
CA ILE A 8 0.27 -4.74 -15.11
C ILE A 8 -0.60 -4.76 -16.38
N LYS A 9 -0.68 -5.90 -17.07
CA LYS A 9 -1.55 -6.05 -18.26
C LYS A 9 -3.03 -5.80 -17.96
N LEU A 10 -3.51 -6.22 -16.79
CA LEU A 10 -4.88 -5.92 -16.35
C LEU A 10 -5.09 -4.42 -16.14
N LEU A 11 -4.12 -3.74 -15.53
CA LEU A 11 -4.17 -2.30 -15.34
C LEU A 11 -4.13 -1.54 -16.68
N GLU A 12 -3.30 -2.00 -17.62
CA GLU A 12 -3.22 -1.45 -18.97
C GLU A 12 -4.50 -1.70 -19.79
N ALA A 13 -5.15 -2.84 -19.62
CA ALA A 13 -6.42 -3.11 -20.30
C ALA A 13 -7.60 -2.31 -19.70
N SER A 14 -7.43 -1.70 -18.52
CA SER A 14 -8.49 -0.96 -17.85
C SER A 14 -8.79 0.37 -18.55
N PRO A 15 -10.08 0.69 -18.82
CA PRO A 15 -10.47 2.03 -19.22
C PRO A 15 -10.35 3.05 -18.08
N GLU A 16 -10.32 2.57 -16.83
CA GLU A 16 -10.25 3.38 -15.60
C GLU A 16 -9.10 2.87 -14.71
N PRO A 17 -7.82 3.19 -15.05
CA PRO A 17 -6.68 2.68 -14.29
C PRO A 17 -6.64 3.15 -12.82
N LEU A 18 -7.17 4.35 -12.55
CA LEU A 18 -7.26 4.88 -11.19
C LEU A 18 -8.12 3.99 -10.30
N ALA A 19 -9.32 3.63 -10.75
CA ALA A 19 -10.26 2.80 -9.97
C ALA A 19 -9.66 1.42 -9.64
N VAL A 20 -8.87 0.85 -10.56
CA VAL A 20 -8.15 -0.41 -10.33
C VAL A 20 -7.08 -0.22 -9.25
N LEU A 21 -6.27 0.83 -9.33
CA LEU A 21 -5.24 1.13 -8.34
C LEU A 21 -5.84 1.41 -6.95
N GLU A 22 -6.93 2.15 -6.89
CA GLU A 22 -7.67 2.40 -5.64
C GLU A 22 -8.21 1.10 -5.04
N SER A 23 -8.77 0.21 -5.87
CA SER A 23 -9.24 -1.11 -5.42
C SER A 23 -8.12 -1.98 -4.83
N PHE A 24 -6.89 -1.85 -5.34
CA PHE A 24 -5.72 -2.50 -4.76
C PHE A 24 -5.28 -1.83 -3.46
N ALA A 25 -5.29 -0.49 -3.41
CA ALA A 25 -4.93 0.26 -2.23
C ALA A 25 -5.89 0.01 -1.06
N GLU A 26 -7.19 -0.05 -1.30
CA GLU A 26 -8.18 -0.37 -0.27
C GLU A 26 -7.96 -1.75 0.37
N ARG A 27 -7.30 -2.66 -0.37
CA ARG A 27 -6.91 -4.00 0.08
C ARG A 27 -5.47 -4.07 0.57
N ILE A 28 -4.86 -2.92 0.92
CA ILE A 28 -3.49 -2.85 1.45
C ILE A 28 -3.34 -3.67 2.75
N THR A 29 -4.40 -3.81 3.54
CA THR A 29 -4.45 -4.63 4.74
C THR A 29 -4.84 -6.08 4.40
N PRO A 30 -4.05 -7.09 4.81
CA PRO A 30 -4.43 -8.49 4.66
C PRO A 30 -5.55 -8.88 5.65
N ALA A 31 -6.34 -9.90 5.31
CA ALA A 31 -7.38 -10.43 6.18
C ALA A 31 -6.83 -11.11 7.45
N SER A 32 -5.59 -11.61 7.39
CA SER A 32 -4.86 -12.20 8.51
C SER A 32 -3.37 -11.90 8.34
N TRP A 33 -2.69 -11.57 9.43
CA TRP A 33 -1.25 -11.31 9.43
C TRP A 33 -0.60 -11.68 10.76
N SER A 34 0.72 -11.78 10.74
CA SER A 34 1.57 -11.87 11.91
C SER A 34 2.65 -10.78 11.84
N GLY A 35 3.07 -10.26 12.99
CA GLY A 35 4.03 -9.16 13.05
C GLY A 35 3.41 -7.80 12.71
N SER A 36 4.25 -6.86 12.26
CA SER A 36 3.84 -5.48 11.97
C SER A 36 3.01 -5.40 10.68
N LEU A 37 1.75 -4.98 10.84
CA LEU A 37 0.86 -4.61 9.75
C LEU A 37 1.42 -3.42 8.97
N ALA A 38 1.99 -2.43 9.66
CA ALA A 38 2.58 -1.26 8.99
C ALA A 38 3.72 -1.66 8.03
N SER A 39 4.53 -2.65 8.42
CA SER A 39 5.60 -3.21 7.58
C SER A 39 5.05 -3.92 6.33
N ILE A 40 3.97 -4.69 6.48
CA ILE A 40 3.28 -5.35 5.37
C ILE A 40 2.69 -4.31 4.40
N MET A 41 2.00 -3.31 4.94
CA MET A 41 1.43 -2.22 4.15
C MET A 41 2.51 -1.45 3.39
N GLN A 42 3.64 -1.16 4.04
CA GLN A 42 4.77 -0.48 3.39
C GLN A 42 5.36 -1.30 2.25
N ALA A 43 5.45 -2.63 2.39
CA ALA A 43 5.89 -3.50 1.30
C ALA A 43 4.94 -3.46 0.09
N ARG A 44 3.63 -3.42 0.32
CA ARG A 44 2.60 -3.28 -0.73
C ARG A 44 2.63 -1.90 -1.39
N ALA A 45 2.77 -0.83 -0.60
CA ALA A 45 2.94 0.54 -1.11
C ALA A 45 4.18 0.68 -2.00
N ARG A 46 5.31 0.09 -1.58
CA ARG A 46 6.53 0.03 -2.40
C ARG A 46 6.31 -0.68 -3.73
N ALA A 47 5.56 -1.78 -3.75
CA ALA A 47 5.25 -2.47 -5.00
C ALA A 47 4.44 -1.58 -5.95
N ILE A 48 3.40 -0.88 -5.47
CA ILE A 48 2.60 0.04 -6.29
C ILE A 48 3.41 1.25 -6.75
N SER A 49 4.35 1.75 -5.94
CA SER A 49 5.19 2.91 -6.31
C SER A 49 6.06 2.68 -7.54
N THR A 50 6.33 1.42 -7.90
CA THR A 50 7.07 1.09 -9.13
C THR A 50 6.32 1.56 -10.39
N LEU A 51 4.98 1.62 -10.33
CA LEU A 51 4.12 2.11 -11.41
C LEU A 51 4.23 3.61 -11.65
N SER A 52 4.82 4.39 -10.73
CA SER A 52 5.10 5.81 -10.97
C SER A 52 6.07 6.08 -12.14
N LYS A 53 6.77 5.03 -12.60
CA LYS A 53 7.69 5.02 -13.74
C LYS A 53 7.11 4.31 -14.97
N HIS A 54 5.81 4.00 -14.97
CA HIS A 54 5.15 3.32 -16.09
C HIS A 54 5.19 4.17 -17.36
N GLU A 55 5.25 3.53 -18.53
CA GLU A 55 5.32 4.22 -19.82
C GLU A 55 4.06 5.03 -20.15
N ARG A 56 2.90 4.49 -19.76
CA ARG A 56 1.62 5.19 -19.83
C ARG A 56 1.50 6.23 -18.73
N ARG A 57 1.32 7.50 -19.14
CA ARG A 57 1.27 8.66 -18.22
C ARG A 57 0.11 8.61 -17.25
N ASP A 58 -1.07 8.19 -17.71
CA ASP A 58 -2.27 8.03 -16.86
C ASP A 58 -2.01 7.06 -15.70
N ILE A 59 -1.39 5.91 -15.96
CA ILE A 59 -0.99 4.94 -14.93
C ILE A 59 0.05 5.55 -13.99
N ALA A 60 1.07 6.22 -14.54
CA ALA A 60 2.14 6.81 -13.74
C ALA A 60 1.66 7.92 -12.80
N GLU A 61 0.75 8.77 -13.26
CA GLU A 61 0.14 9.86 -12.46
C GLU A 61 -0.81 9.29 -11.41
N ASN A 62 -1.70 8.37 -11.79
CA ASN A 62 -2.62 7.71 -10.86
C ASN A 62 -1.87 6.93 -9.78
N ALA A 63 -0.77 6.27 -10.12
CA ALA A 63 0.06 5.56 -9.16
C ALA A 63 0.65 6.50 -8.09
N LYS A 64 1.04 7.74 -8.45
CA LYS A 64 1.56 8.72 -7.48
C LYS A 64 0.49 9.12 -6.48
N ILE A 65 -0.73 9.42 -6.94
CA ILE A 65 -1.89 9.77 -6.11
C ILE A 65 -2.16 8.65 -5.11
N VAL A 66 -2.23 7.41 -5.59
CA VAL A 66 -2.50 6.24 -4.74
C VAL A 66 -1.35 5.96 -3.77
N CYS A 67 -0.10 6.13 -4.19
CA CYS A 67 1.06 5.94 -3.31
C CYS A 67 1.10 6.95 -2.16
N GLU A 68 0.69 8.20 -2.40
CA GLU A 68 0.59 9.21 -1.36
C GLU A 68 -0.45 8.80 -0.30
N LYS A 69 -1.65 8.40 -0.75
CA LYS A 69 -2.72 7.87 0.12
C LYS A 69 -2.24 6.67 0.95
N MET A 70 -1.59 5.71 0.32
CA MET A 70 -1.06 4.53 1.01
C MET A 70 0.04 4.87 2.01
N SER A 71 0.88 5.86 1.71
CA SER A 71 1.94 6.30 2.62
C SER A 71 1.38 6.91 3.90
N GLN A 72 0.31 7.71 3.79
CA GLN A 72 -0.41 8.23 4.95
C GLN A 72 -1.00 7.11 5.81
N TRP A 73 -1.60 6.09 5.18
CA TRP A 73 -2.13 4.93 5.92
C TRP A 73 -1.04 4.12 6.61
N VAL A 74 0.11 3.93 5.96
CA VAL A 74 1.27 3.24 6.56
C VAL A 74 1.73 3.99 7.80
N GLU A 75 1.87 5.32 7.73
CA GLU A 75 2.36 6.12 8.85
C GLU A 75 1.39 6.06 10.03
N HIS A 76 0.10 6.22 9.76
CA HIS A 76 -0.94 6.07 10.79
C HIS A 76 -0.92 4.70 11.48
N GLN A 77 -0.66 3.61 10.74
CA GLN A 77 -0.52 2.30 11.37
C GLN A 77 0.76 2.16 12.20
N LYS A 78 1.88 2.77 11.80
CA LYS A 78 3.10 2.76 12.62
C LYS A 78 2.88 3.46 13.95
N GLU A 79 2.25 4.64 13.93
CA GLU A 79 1.93 5.40 15.13
C GLU A 79 1.04 4.58 16.08
N ARG A 80 0.05 3.89 15.52
CA ARG A 80 -0.84 3.02 16.28
C ARG A 80 -0.10 1.83 16.89
N GLU A 81 0.70 1.10 16.10
CA GLU A 81 1.51 -0.03 16.59
C GLU A 81 2.46 0.44 17.72
N HIS A 82 3.16 1.55 17.52
CA HIS A 82 4.07 2.11 18.53
C HIS A 82 3.34 2.48 19.83
N ARG A 83 2.15 3.07 19.73
CA ARG A 83 1.34 3.42 20.91
C ARG A 83 0.89 2.15 21.65
N GLU A 84 0.39 1.14 20.94
CA GLU A 84 -0.04 -0.13 21.52
C GLU A 84 1.12 -0.86 22.23
N ASP A 85 2.32 -0.84 21.63
CA ASP A 85 3.52 -1.43 22.24
C ASP A 85 3.94 -0.67 23.51
N SER A 86 3.90 0.67 23.48
CA SER A 86 4.23 1.53 24.63
C SER A 86 3.24 1.34 25.79
N GLU A 87 1.95 1.18 25.49
CA GLU A 87 0.90 0.91 26.48
C GLU A 87 1.05 -0.49 27.11
N ARG A 88 1.54 -1.48 26.35
CA ARG A 88 1.81 -2.83 26.87
C ARG A 88 2.99 -2.83 27.82
N GLU A 89 4.12 -2.22 27.45
CA GLU A 89 5.33 -2.17 28.28
C GLU A 89 5.03 -1.56 29.66
N GLN A 90 4.28 -0.45 29.70
CA GLN A 90 3.88 0.23 30.95
C GLN A 90 2.96 -0.59 31.87
N ARG A 91 2.37 -1.69 31.40
CA ARG A 91 1.51 -2.57 32.22
C ARG A 91 2.28 -3.69 32.90
N PHE A 92 3.54 -3.90 32.52
CA PHE A 92 4.39 -4.96 33.05
C PHE A 92 5.52 -4.44 33.96
N GLU A 93 5.65 -3.12 34.14
CA GLU A 93 6.42 -2.44 35.20
C GLU A 93 5.57 -2.23 36.47
#